data_AF-A0A0J7N212-F1
#
_entry.id   AF-A0A0J7N212-F1
#
_cell.length_a   1.000
_cell.length_b   1.000
_cell.length_c   1.000
_cell.angle_alpha   90.00
_cell.angle_beta   90.00
_cell.angle_gamma   90.00
#
_symmetry.space_group_name_H-M   'P 1'
#
loop_
_entity.id
_entity.type
_entity.pdbx_description
1 polymer ?
#
loop_
_entity_poly.entity_id
_entity_poly.type
_entity_poly.pdbx_seq_one_letter_code
_entity_poly.pdbx_strand_id
1 'polypeptide(L)'
;MDRVVGYASRTLTQTERNYAQIEKEMLAIVFGCTRFDQVIAEVQFVKGKENVVADALSWAAIKNDSTNQKEISNRSIFEVDKDTKICQMIKEVKIHKNLRITPQRIDQIKEATRRDNTMQRLVSYITSGWPRNDQILTPFELRKNMINRAHVAHTGTEATINLARETIFWPGMSDQIKQKV
;
A
#
# COMPACT_ATOMS: atom_id res chain seq x y z
N MET A 1 -0.79 -25.44 13.27
CA MET A 1 -1.76 -25.37 12.16
C MET A 1 -1.13 -24.49 11.10
N ASP A 2 -0.66 -25.08 10.01
CA ASP A 2 -0.13 -24.33 8.88
C ASP A 2 -1.29 -23.63 8.18
N ARG A 3 -1.32 -22.29 8.28
CA ARG A 3 -2.36 -21.47 7.68
C ARG A 3 -1.82 -20.83 6.42
N VAL A 4 -2.56 -20.97 5.32
CA VAL A 4 -2.19 -20.37 4.04
C VAL A 4 -2.20 -18.84 4.15
N VAL A 5 -1.10 -18.21 3.73
CA VAL A 5 -0.90 -16.75 3.78
C VAL A 5 -1.62 -16.04 2.62
N GLY A 6 -1.74 -16.69 1.45
CA GLY A 6 -2.52 -16.18 0.33
C GLY A 6 -2.49 -17.10 -0.89
N TYR A 7 -3.42 -16.87 -1.82
CA TYR A 7 -3.48 -17.52 -3.14
C TYR A 7 -3.34 -16.46 -4.23
N ALA A 8 -2.80 -16.84 -5.39
CA ALA A 8 -2.69 -15.95 -6.54
C ALA A 8 -2.97 -16.72 -7.84
N SER A 9 -3.65 -16.05 -8.77
CA SER A 9 -3.87 -16.52 -10.14
C SER A 9 -3.91 -15.31 -11.07
N ARG A 10 -3.47 -15.50 -12.32
CA ARG A 10 -3.38 -14.46 -13.35
C ARG A 10 -3.77 -15.04 -14.70
N THR A 11 -4.62 -14.31 -15.43
CA THR A 11 -4.96 -14.68 -16.81
C THR A 11 -3.82 -14.31 -17.77
N LEU A 12 -3.50 -15.21 -18.70
CA LEU A 12 -2.53 -14.95 -19.75
C LEU A 12 -3.08 -13.94 -20.77
N THR A 13 -2.25 -12.95 -21.12
CA THR A 13 -2.50 -12.02 -22.22
C THR A 13 -2.52 -12.75 -23.57
N GLN A 14 -3.02 -12.08 -24.62
CA GLN A 14 -3.12 -12.69 -25.95
C GLN A 14 -1.77 -13.17 -26.49
N THR A 15 -0.68 -12.46 -26.19
CA THR A 15 0.69 -12.86 -26.59
C THR A 15 1.20 -14.03 -25.75
N GLU A 16 1.01 -13.99 -24.42
CA GLU A 16 1.47 -15.06 -23.50
C GLU A 16 0.72 -16.39 -23.74
N ARG A 17 -0.49 -16.36 -24.28
CA ARG A 17 -1.23 -17.58 -24.68
C ARG A 17 -0.52 -18.38 -25.77
N ASN A 18 0.30 -17.72 -26.59
CA ASN A 18 1.03 -18.35 -27.68
C ASN A 18 2.37 -18.96 -27.25
N TYR A 19 2.77 -18.77 -25.98
CA TYR A 19 3.97 -19.38 -25.43
C TYR A 19 3.86 -20.90 -25.33
N ALA A 20 5.01 -21.58 -25.39
CA ALA A 20 5.10 -23.01 -25.14
C ALA A 20 4.64 -23.33 -23.71
N GLN A 21 4.24 -24.58 -23.46
CA GLN A 21 3.75 -24.99 -22.15
C GLN A 21 4.77 -24.74 -21.03
N ILE A 22 6.05 -25.04 -21.30
CA ILE A 22 7.15 -24.79 -20.37
C ILE A 22 7.33 -23.30 -20.05
N GLU A 23 7.10 -22.42 -21.03
CA GLU A 23 7.24 -20.97 -20.86
C GLU A 23 6.07 -20.42 -20.03
N LYS A 24 4.88 -20.98 -20.20
CA LYS A 24 3.70 -20.63 -19.38
C LYS A 24 3.88 -21.04 -17.93
N GLU A 25 4.41 -22.23 -17.68
CA GLU A 25 4.72 -22.72 -16.33
C GLU A 25 5.82 -21.86 -15.68
N MET A 26 6.89 -21.56 -16.41
CA MET A 26 7.95 -20.66 -15.93
C MET A 26 7.40 -19.27 -15.60
N LEU A 27 6.55 -18.71 -16.46
CA LEU A 27 5.91 -17.42 -16.25
C LEU A 27 5.01 -17.42 -15.00
N ALA A 28 4.29 -18.51 -14.75
CA ALA A 28 3.48 -18.67 -13.54
C ALA A 28 4.36 -18.70 -12.27
N ILE A 29 5.50 -19.37 -12.31
CA ILE A 29 6.48 -19.39 -11.21
C ILE A 29 7.05 -18.00 -10.98
N VAL A 30 7.50 -17.32 -12.03
CA VAL A 30 8.04 -15.93 -11.94
C VAL A 30 6.99 -14.98 -11.37
N PHE A 31 5.72 -15.11 -11.79
CA PHE A 31 4.62 -14.34 -11.23
C PHE A 31 4.42 -14.61 -9.72
N GLY A 32 4.43 -15.88 -9.30
CA GLY A 32 4.37 -16.24 -7.88
C GLY A 32 5.53 -15.65 -7.08
N CYS A 33 6.75 -15.77 -7.61
CA CYS A 33 7.96 -15.24 -6.98
C CYS A 33 7.94 -13.73 -6.82
N THR A 34 7.58 -13.01 -7.87
CA THR A 34 7.49 -11.54 -7.84
C THR A 34 6.35 -11.05 -6.95
N ARG A 35 5.23 -11.77 -6.87
CA ARG A 35 4.07 -11.37 -6.05
C ARG A 35 4.29 -11.63 -4.55
N PHE A 36 5.05 -12.66 -4.20
CA PHE A 36 5.30 -13.07 -2.81
C PHE A 36 6.77 -12.91 -2.38
N ASP A 37 7.54 -12.06 -3.06
CA ASP A 37 8.97 -11.81 -2.81
C ASP A 37 9.31 -11.58 -1.33
N GLN A 38 8.43 -10.91 -0.59
CA GLN A 38 8.62 -10.63 0.85
C GLN A 38 8.42 -11.84 1.77
N VAL A 39 7.80 -12.92 1.29
CA VAL A 39 7.37 -14.09 2.09
C VAL A 39 8.04 -15.38 1.63
N ILE A 40 8.68 -15.40 0.47
CA ILE A 40 9.38 -16.58 -0.05
C ILE A 40 10.71 -16.75 0.67
N ALA A 41 10.83 -17.84 1.45
CA ALA A 41 12.03 -18.18 2.19
C ALA A 41 12.76 -19.42 1.63
N GLU A 42 12.01 -20.41 1.14
CA GLU A 42 12.56 -21.69 0.66
C GLU A 42 11.70 -22.23 -0.50
N VAL A 43 12.35 -22.81 -1.50
CA VAL A 43 11.69 -23.47 -2.64
C VAL A 43 11.78 -24.98 -2.43
N GLN A 44 10.63 -25.64 -2.31
CA GLN A 44 10.53 -27.08 -2.15
C GLN A 44 9.74 -27.70 -3.30
N PHE A 45 10.15 -28.90 -3.72
CA PHE A 45 9.42 -29.66 -4.72
C PHE A 45 8.13 -30.23 -4.13
N VAL A 46 6.99 -29.93 -4.75
CA VAL A 46 5.67 -30.47 -4.39
C VAL A 46 5.22 -31.45 -5.48
N LYS A 47 4.79 -32.65 -5.09
CA LYS A 47 4.28 -33.64 -6.04
C LYS A 47 2.94 -33.18 -6.61
N GLY A 48 2.67 -33.46 -7.89
CA GLY A 48 1.43 -33.03 -8.56
C GLY A 48 0.14 -33.43 -7.83
N LYS A 49 0.09 -34.60 -7.16
CA LYS A 49 -1.07 -35.03 -6.36
C LYS A 49 -1.35 -34.15 -5.14
N GLU A 50 -0.35 -33.42 -4.66
CA GLU A 50 -0.43 -32.49 -3.53
C GLU A 50 -0.58 -31.03 -4.01
N ASN A 51 -0.35 -30.76 -5.30
CA ASN A 51 -0.46 -29.44 -5.92
C ASN A 51 -1.89 -29.08 -6.38
N VAL A 52 -2.90 -29.72 -5.77
CA VAL A 52 -4.31 -29.63 -6.21
C VAL A 52 -4.83 -28.19 -6.22
N VAL A 53 -4.38 -27.37 -5.27
CA VAL A 53 -4.86 -25.98 -5.15
C VAL A 53 -4.31 -25.09 -6.26
N ALA A 54 -3.03 -25.22 -6.60
CA ALA A 54 -2.44 -24.47 -7.70
C ALA A 54 -3.01 -24.93 -9.05
N ASP A 55 -3.26 -26.23 -9.21
CA ASP A 55 -3.91 -26.79 -10.39
C ASP A 55 -5.32 -26.22 -10.53
N ALA A 56 -6.16 -26.28 -9.50
CA ALA A 56 -7.52 -25.73 -9.56
C ALA A 56 -7.53 -24.22 -9.92
N LEU A 57 -6.60 -23.43 -9.37
CA LEU A 57 -6.47 -22.00 -9.65
C LEU A 57 -5.95 -21.69 -11.06
N SER A 58 -5.17 -22.59 -11.65
CA SER A 58 -4.64 -22.45 -13.02
C SER A 58 -5.72 -22.69 -14.07
N TRP A 59 -6.73 -23.49 -13.74
CA TRP A 59 -7.87 -23.80 -14.62
C TRP A 59 -9.06 -22.85 -14.44
N ALA A 60 -9.08 -22.03 -13.38
CA ALA A 60 -10.14 -21.07 -13.10
C ALA A 60 -10.09 -19.88 -14.08
N ALA A 61 -10.62 -20.08 -15.30
CA ALA A 61 -10.76 -19.03 -16.29
C ALA A 61 -11.88 -18.05 -15.89
N ILE A 62 -11.53 -16.80 -15.63
CA ILE A 62 -12.52 -15.72 -15.53
C ILE A 62 -13.10 -15.47 -16.93
N LYS A 63 -14.43 -15.49 -17.03
CA LYS A 63 -15.14 -14.95 -18.19
C LYS A 63 -14.88 -13.45 -18.22
N ASN A 64 -14.13 -12.98 -19.22
CA ASN A 64 -13.95 -11.56 -19.47
C ASN A 64 -15.31 -10.96 -19.82
N ASP A 65 -15.97 -10.28 -18.87
CA ASP A 65 -17.08 -9.39 -19.20
C ASP A 65 -16.52 -8.17 -19.94
N SER A 66 -17.04 -7.97 -21.15
CA SER A 66 -16.51 -7.13 -22.23
C SER A 66 -16.59 -5.61 -21.99
N THR A 67 -16.50 -5.11 -20.76
CA THR A 67 -16.87 -3.71 -20.47
C THR A 67 -15.77 -2.76 -20.00
N ASN A 68 -14.48 -3.12 -20.00
CA ASN A 68 -13.41 -2.12 -19.88
C ASN A 68 -12.06 -2.64 -20.42
N GLN A 69 -11.76 -2.31 -21.68
CA GLN A 69 -10.52 -2.67 -22.38
C GLN A 69 -9.34 -1.71 -22.13
N LYS A 70 -9.45 -0.79 -21.17
CA LYS A 70 -8.32 0.02 -20.68
C LYS A 70 -8.13 -0.29 -19.20
N GLU A 71 -6.93 -0.76 -18.85
CA GLU A 71 -6.50 -1.26 -17.53
C GLU A 71 -6.82 -2.73 -17.22
N ILE A 72 -6.28 -3.66 -18.00
CA ILE A 72 -5.94 -5.00 -17.48
C ILE A 72 -4.54 -4.92 -16.87
N SER A 73 -4.36 -4.01 -15.91
CA SER A 73 -3.24 -4.02 -14.99
C SER A 73 -3.59 -5.00 -13.87
N ASN A 74 -3.06 -6.22 -13.95
CA ASN A 74 -2.90 -7.14 -12.82
C ASN A 74 -4.09 -7.21 -11.82
N ARG A 75 -5.34 -7.29 -12.30
CA ARG A 75 -6.48 -7.49 -11.39
C ARG A 75 -6.42 -8.92 -10.87
N SER A 76 -6.01 -9.02 -9.61
CA SER A 76 -5.87 -10.22 -8.82
C SER A 76 -7.26 -10.84 -8.59
N ILE A 77 -7.41 -12.14 -8.83
CA ILE A 77 -8.71 -12.83 -8.80
C ILE A 77 -9.18 -13.17 -7.38
N PHE A 78 -8.29 -13.19 -6.40
CA PHE A 78 -8.67 -13.30 -4.99
C PHE A 78 -7.73 -12.45 -4.15
N GLU A 79 -7.97 -11.15 -4.15
CA GLU A 79 -7.47 -10.29 -3.08
C GLU A 79 -8.44 -10.43 -1.91
N VAL A 80 -8.19 -11.43 -1.04
CA VAL A 80 -8.85 -11.46 0.28
C VAL A 80 -8.35 -10.23 1.01
N ASP A 81 -9.09 -9.13 0.87
CA ASP A 81 -8.99 -7.88 1.63
C ASP A 81 -7.57 -7.64 2.16
N LYS A 82 -6.62 -7.58 1.21
CA LYS A 82 -5.19 -7.56 1.52
C LYS A 82 -4.90 -6.39 2.42
N ASP A 83 -5.56 -5.27 2.19
CA ASP A 83 -5.33 -4.07 2.99
C ASP A 83 -5.82 -4.27 4.42
N THR A 84 -7.01 -4.83 4.66
CA THR A 84 -7.49 -5.03 6.04
C THR A 84 -6.70 -6.11 6.77
N LYS A 85 -6.41 -7.24 6.13
CA LYS A 85 -5.72 -8.37 6.76
C LYS A 85 -4.22 -8.10 6.93
N ILE A 86 -3.56 -7.49 5.94
CA ILE A 86 -2.15 -7.05 6.07
C ILE A 86 -2.06 -5.94 7.10
N CYS A 87 -2.96 -4.93 7.10
CA CYS A 87 -2.94 -3.91 8.14
C CYS A 87 -3.16 -4.51 9.54
N GLN A 88 -4.03 -5.52 9.67
CA GLN A 88 -4.26 -6.21 10.94
C GLN A 88 -3.05 -7.04 11.37
N MET A 89 -2.41 -7.74 10.43
CA MET A 89 -1.16 -8.47 10.69
C MET A 89 -0.01 -7.51 11.05
N ILE A 90 0.15 -6.39 10.34
CA ILE A 90 1.16 -5.35 10.65
C ILE A 90 0.93 -4.76 12.05
N LYS A 91 -0.33 -4.52 12.44
CA LYS A 91 -0.67 -4.07 13.81
C LYS A 91 -0.21 -5.06 14.87
N GLU A 92 -0.28 -6.36 14.58
CA GLU A 92 0.12 -7.43 15.51
C GLU A 92 1.63 -7.72 15.48
N VAL A 93 2.31 -7.39 14.37
CA VAL A 93 3.76 -7.53 14.23
C VAL A 93 4.46 -6.52 15.14
N LYS A 94 4.96 -7.02 16.27
CA LYS A 94 5.88 -6.27 17.13
C LYS A 94 7.22 -6.10 16.42
N ILE A 95 7.36 -5.03 15.64
CA ILE A 95 8.57 -4.69 14.87
C ILE A 95 9.84 -4.76 15.73
N HIS A 96 9.77 -4.33 17.00
CA HIS A 96 10.90 -4.40 17.96
C HIS A 96 11.37 -5.82 18.32
N LYS A 97 10.53 -6.86 18.14
CA LYS A 97 10.91 -8.26 18.38
C LYS A 97 11.45 -8.96 17.14
N ASN A 98 11.06 -8.50 15.95
CA ASN A 98 11.40 -9.15 14.68
C ASN A 98 12.59 -8.49 13.98
N LEU A 99 12.95 -7.26 14.35
CA LEU A 99 14.22 -6.66 13.95
C LEU A 99 15.37 -7.31 14.72
N ARG A 100 16.35 -7.88 13.99
CA ARG A 100 17.66 -8.25 14.56
C ARG A 100 18.47 -6.99 14.86
N ILE A 101 18.07 -6.26 15.89
CA ILE A 101 18.75 -5.04 16.33
C ILE A 101 19.10 -5.16 17.81
N THR A 102 20.31 -4.75 18.18
CA THR A 102 20.74 -4.75 19.57
C THR A 102 20.05 -3.63 20.35
N PRO A 103 19.78 -3.80 21.67
CA PRO A 103 19.20 -2.73 22.49
C PRO A 103 19.98 -1.41 22.40
N GLN A 104 21.31 -1.49 22.34
CA GLN A 104 22.18 -0.33 22.20
C GLN A 104 21.95 0.44 20.89
N ARG A 105 21.73 -0.26 19.77
CA ARG A 105 21.40 0.41 18.49
C ARG A 105 19.99 0.99 18.48
N ILE A 106 19.04 0.35 19.16
CA ILE A 106 17.70 0.93 19.33
C ILE A 106 17.80 2.28 20.04
N ASP A 107 18.59 2.38 21.11
CA ASP A 107 18.72 3.63 21.85
C ASP A 107 19.47 4.70 21.06
N GLN A 108 20.48 4.31 20.26
CA GLN A 108 21.10 5.23 19.30
C GLN A 108 20.10 5.77 18.27
N ILE A 109 19.22 4.92 17.73
CA ILE A 109 18.18 5.33 16.78
C ILE A 109 17.18 6.27 17.44
N LYS A 110 16.74 5.97 18.66
CA LYS A 110 15.85 6.86 19.43
C LYS A 110 16.48 8.23 19.59
N GLU A 111 17.75 8.29 19.99
CA GLU A 111 18.44 9.55 20.24
C GLU A 111 18.77 10.33 18.97
N ALA A 112 19.07 9.64 17.87
CA ALA A 112 19.20 10.27 16.56
C ALA A 112 17.86 10.83 16.08
N THR A 113 16.78 10.06 16.22
CA THR A 113 15.40 10.47 15.87
C THR A 113 14.94 11.66 16.73
N ARG A 114 15.33 11.70 18.01
CA ARG A 114 15.01 12.78 18.94
C ARG A 114 15.68 14.09 18.58
N ARG A 115 16.93 14.02 18.10
CA ARG A 115 17.71 15.19 17.69
C ARG A 115 17.30 15.73 16.31
N ASP A 116 16.70 14.89 15.47
CA ASP A 116 16.28 15.30 14.13
C ASP A 116 14.94 16.05 14.15
N ASN A 117 14.98 17.33 13.80
CA ASN A 117 13.79 18.20 13.77
C ASN A 117 12.73 17.75 12.76
N THR A 118 13.14 17.15 11.63
CA THR A 118 12.21 16.67 10.59
C THR A 118 11.48 15.43 11.08
N MET A 119 12.19 14.51 11.74
CA MET A 119 11.59 13.33 12.36
C MET A 119 10.66 13.68 13.52
N GLN A 120 11.04 14.65 14.37
CA GLN A 120 10.14 15.13 15.43
C GLN A 120 8.86 15.76 14.85
N ARG A 121 8.98 16.52 13.76
CA ARG A 121 7.81 17.03 13.03
C ARG A 121 6.96 15.87 12.50
N LEU A 122 7.55 14.88 11.84
CA LEU A 122 6.84 13.73 11.31
C LEU A 122 6.09 12.95 12.40
N VAL A 123 6.74 12.70 13.54
CA VAL A 123 6.10 12.06 14.71
C VAL A 123 4.91 12.88 15.19
N SER A 124 5.05 14.21 15.27
CA SER A 124 3.94 15.11 15.61
C SER A 124 2.78 14.99 14.63
N TYR A 125 3.04 14.90 13.31
CA TYR A 125 2.00 14.68 12.32
C TYR A 125 1.29 13.35 12.55
N ILE A 126 2.03 12.24 12.63
CA ILE A 126 1.44 10.90 12.79
C ILE A 126 0.58 10.82 14.06
N THR A 127 1.02 11.45 15.16
CA THR A 127 0.30 11.45 16.43
C THR A 127 -0.90 12.41 16.47
N SER A 128 -0.83 13.54 15.76
CA SER A 128 -1.91 14.54 15.72
C SER A 128 -2.95 14.26 14.64
N GLY A 129 -2.62 13.41 13.66
CA GLY A 129 -3.51 13.00 12.58
C GLY A 129 -2.76 12.80 11.26
N TRP A 130 -3.05 11.70 10.57
CA TRP A 130 -2.50 11.37 9.26
C TRP A 130 -3.54 11.64 8.16
N PRO A 131 -3.12 12.07 6.95
CA PRO A 131 -4.03 12.19 5.82
C PRO A 131 -4.76 10.87 5.56
N ARG A 132 -6.08 10.93 5.39
CA ARG A 132 -6.91 9.71 5.23
C ARG A 132 -6.80 9.13 3.81
N ASN A 133 -6.52 9.99 2.83
CA ASN A 133 -6.46 9.68 1.40
C ASN A 133 -5.15 10.24 0.82
N ASP A 134 -5.07 10.37 -0.51
CA ASP A 134 -3.94 10.94 -1.29
C ASP A 134 -3.67 12.45 -1.07
N GLN A 135 -4.07 12.98 0.09
CA GLN A 135 -3.81 14.37 0.46
C GLN A 135 -2.31 14.61 0.63
N ILE A 136 -1.83 15.72 0.06
CA ILE A 136 -0.43 16.10 0.15
C ILE A 136 -0.15 16.72 1.52
N LEU A 137 0.76 16.10 2.28
CA LEU A 137 1.23 16.64 3.54
C LEU A 137 1.97 17.95 3.28
N THR A 138 1.43 19.07 3.78
CA THR A 138 2.00 20.39 3.50
C THR A 138 3.00 20.80 4.59
N PRO A 139 4.30 21.00 4.23
CA PRO A 139 5.32 21.49 5.16
C PRO A 139 4.95 22.84 5.77
N PHE A 140 5.46 23.11 6.98
CA PHE A 140 5.14 24.32 7.75
C PHE A 140 5.36 25.61 6.94
N GLU A 141 6.45 25.63 6.19
CA GLU A 141 6.91 26.75 5.37
C GLU A 141 5.91 27.08 4.24
N LEU A 142 5.23 26.06 3.71
CA LEU A 142 4.29 26.21 2.60
C LEU A 142 2.85 26.48 3.05
N ARG A 143 2.50 26.24 4.32
CA ARG A 143 1.13 26.44 4.85
C ARG A 143 0.64 27.86 4.62
N LYS A 144 1.46 28.88 4.87
CA LYS A 144 1.09 30.30 4.68
C LYS A 144 0.71 30.59 3.23
N ASN A 145 1.46 30.03 2.28
CA ASN A 145 1.18 30.17 0.85
C ASN A 145 -0.10 29.44 0.45
N MET A 146 -0.28 28.20 0.94
CA MET A 146 -1.48 27.41 0.65
C MET A 146 -2.75 28.07 1.19
N ILE A 147 -2.72 28.63 2.40
CA ILE A 147 -3.86 29.36 2.97
C ILE A 147 -4.17 30.62 2.14
N ASN A 148 -3.15 31.37 1.69
CA ASN A 148 -3.36 32.52 0.80
C ASN A 148 -3.99 32.10 -0.53
N ARG A 149 -3.53 31.01 -1.14
CA ARG A 149 -4.07 30.50 -2.41
C ARG A 149 -5.51 30.02 -2.27
N ALA A 150 -5.85 29.40 -1.14
CA ALA A 150 -7.21 28.99 -0.83
C ALA A 150 -8.16 30.20 -0.74
N HIS A 151 -7.71 31.32 -0.16
CA HIS A 151 -8.50 32.55 -0.03
C HIS A 151 -8.81 33.24 -1.37
N VAL A 152 -7.89 33.21 -2.35
CA VAL A 152 -8.06 33.86 -3.66
C VAL A 152 -9.16 33.21 -4.52
N ALA A 153 -9.57 31.98 -4.20
CA ALA A 153 -10.59 31.28 -4.98
C ALA A 153 -12.02 31.88 -4.85
N HIS A 154 -12.25 32.88 -3.98
CA HIS A 154 -13.52 33.60 -3.80
C HIS A 154 -14.76 32.69 -3.65
N THR A 155 -14.57 31.46 -3.19
CA THR A 155 -15.66 30.55 -2.83
C THR A 155 -15.97 30.71 -1.34
N GLY A 156 -17.20 30.42 -0.91
CA GLY A 156 -17.57 30.50 0.50
C GLY A 156 -16.61 29.72 1.42
N THR A 157 -16.52 30.11 2.69
CA THR A 157 -15.62 29.52 3.71
C THR A 157 -15.60 27.99 3.70
N GLU A 158 -16.78 27.35 3.65
CA GLU A 158 -16.90 25.89 3.63
C GLU A 158 -16.43 25.27 2.32
N ALA A 159 -16.69 25.91 1.17
CA ALA A 159 -16.25 25.43 -0.14
C ALA A 159 -14.72 25.47 -0.27
N THR A 160 -14.09 26.54 0.25
CA THR A 160 -12.63 26.66 0.28
C THR A 160 -11.98 25.59 1.17
N ILE A 161 -12.60 25.28 2.32
CA ILE A 161 -12.12 24.23 3.23
C ILE A 161 -12.28 22.84 2.61
N ASN A 162 -13.40 22.57 1.94
CA ASN A 162 -13.64 21.28 1.29
C ASN A 162 -12.64 21.03 0.16
N LEU A 163 -12.39 22.03 -0.70
CA LEU A 163 -11.40 21.92 -1.76
C LEU A 163 -9.98 21.69 -1.22
N ALA A 164 -9.61 22.38 -0.14
CA ALA A 164 -8.33 22.16 0.52
C ALA A 164 -8.24 20.74 1.11
N ARG A 165 -9.32 20.23 1.72
CA ARG A 165 -9.36 18.87 2.27
C ARG A 165 -9.27 17.79 1.19
N GLU A 166 -9.57 18.08 -0.07
CA GLU A 166 -9.39 17.08 -1.14
C GLU A 166 -7.93 16.94 -1.57
N THR A 167 -7.10 17.97 -1.36
CA THR A 167 -5.79 18.07 -2.01
C THR A 167 -4.62 18.16 -1.03
N ILE A 168 -4.79 18.82 0.12
CA ILE A 168 -3.71 19.14 1.05
C ILE A 168 -4.10 18.85 2.50
N PHE A 169 -3.11 18.54 3.34
CA PHE A 169 -3.32 18.21 4.74
C PHE A 169 -2.24 18.75 5.68
N TRP A 170 -2.68 19.31 6.82
CA TRP A 170 -1.91 19.42 8.05
C TRP A 170 -2.84 19.49 9.27
N PRO A 171 -2.36 19.12 10.48
CA PRO A 171 -3.15 19.22 11.70
C PRO A 171 -3.63 20.66 11.95
N GLY A 172 -4.92 20.82 12.22
CA GLY A 172 -5.55 22.13 12.46
C GLY A 172 -5.74 23.00 11.22
N MET A 173 -5.59 22.47 10.00
CA MET A 173 -5.75 23.23 8.75
C MET A 173 -7.09 23.95 8.64
N SER A 174 -8.19 23.27 8.99
CA SER A 174 -9.53 23.84 8.85
C SER A 174 -9.72 25.10 9.69
N ASP A 175 -9.23 25.12 10.92
CA ASP A 175 -9.35 26.28 11.81
C ASP A 175 -8.45 27.43 11.35
N GLN A 176 -7.26 27.12 10.83
CA GLN A 176 -6.33 28.12 10.28
C GLN A 176 -6.86 28.78 8.99
N ILE A 177 -7.56 28.01 8.15
CA ILE A 177 -8.22 28.58 6.96
C ILE A 177 -9.41 29.45 7.39
N LYS A 178 -10.24 28.98 8.34
CA LYS A 178 -11.38 29.75 8.87
C LYS A 178 -10.99 31.07 9.54
N GLN A 179 -9.87 31.13 10.25
CA GLN A 179 -9.42 32.37 10.91
C GLN A 179 -8.98 33.47 9.92
N LYS A 180 -8.76 33.13 8.66
CA LYS A 180 -8.19 34.03 7.65
C LYS A 180 -9.14 34.37 6.50
N VAL A 181 -10.26 33.66 6.38
CA VAL A 181 -11.37 34.00 5.47
C VAL A 181 -12.37 34.83 6.25
#